data_AF-A0A8C5AUW0-F1
#
_entry.id   AF-A0A8C5AUW0-F1
#
_cell.length_a   1.000
_cell.length_b   1.000
_cell.length_c   1.000
_cell.angle_alpha   90.00
_cell.angle_beta   90.00
_cell.angle_gamma   90.00
#
_symmetry.space_group_name_H-M   'P 1'
#
loop_
_entity.id
_entity.type
_entity.pdbx_description
1 polymer ?
#
loop_
_entity_poly.entity_id
_entity_poly.type
_entity_poly.pdbx_seq_one_letter_code
_entity_poly.pdbx_strand_id
1 'polypeptide(L)'
;SDVLKKCTLVTSPLGRILCPCSGRYDTHSNFTVIIQPFIRDIDLPLQPVRSIPDRFFSVDCFHISERAHAEMAIALWNNMLEPVGQKQEYNNFTYDPTKVHCPSKDHPFLFTKLNSLPSSPLPPTTGVPVNTQTTITPDPADPLTQCAPPLPVWVPVVVAFASLLIGVVISRLFFSFQQSSKKNNNNVEMERTGL
;
A
#
# COMPACT_ATOMS: atom_id res chain seq x y z
N SER A 1 -19.80 7.41 15.38
CA SER A 1 -19.58 6.13 14.68
C SER A 1 -19.22 6.29 13.19
N ASP A 2 -18.91 7.52 12.72
CA ASP A 2 -18.62 7.76 11.29
C ASP A 2 -17.13 7.93 10.95
N VAL A 3 -16.25 8.04 11.94
CA VAL A 3 -14.79 8.19 11.73
C VAL A 3 -14.15 6.88 11.24
N LEU A 4 -14.63 5.72 11.69
CA LEU A 4 -14.12 4.42 11.22
C LEU A 4 -14.47 4.11 9.76
N LYS A 5 -15.58 4.65 9.23
CA LYS A 5 -16.02 4.37 7.85
C LYS A 5 -15.10 5.02 6.81
N LYS A 6 -14.41 6.12 7.14
CA LYS A 6 -13.50 6.82 6.21
C LYS A 6 -12.17 6.08 5.99
N CYS A 7 -11.75 5.21 6.90
CA CYS A 7 -10.57 4.36 6.66
C CYS A 7 -10.86 3.20 5.69
N THR A 8 -12.13 2.88 5.41
CA THR A 8 -12.54 1.75 4.57
C THR A 8 -12.67 2.11 3.07
N LEU A 9 -12.67 3.39 2.71
CA LEU A 9 -12.96 3.85 1.33
C LEU A 9 -11.71 4.17 0.48
N VAL A 10 -10.53 3.67 0.84
CA VAL A 10 -9.37 3.64 -0.08
C VAL A 10 -9.27 2.24 -0.70
N THR A 11 -10.32 1.81 -1.40
CA THR A 11 -10.28 0.63 -2.27
C THR A 11 -10.67 1.07 -3.68
N SER A 12 -9.69 1.59 -4.43
CA SER A 12 -9.79 1.72 -5.89
C SER A 12 -9.54 0.33 -6.52
N PRO A 13 -10.22 -0.05 -7.62
CA PRO A 13 -10.12 -1.39 -8.21
C PRO A 13 -8.75 -1.69 -8.83
N LEU A 14 -7.88 -0.68 -8.98
CA LEU A 14 -6.58 -0.80 -9.61
C LEU A 14 -5.56 0.05 -8.83
N GLY A 15 -4.65 -0.61 -8.11
CA GLY A 15 -3.49 0.05 -7.51
C GLY A 15 -3.41 -0.16 -6.00
N ARG A 16 -2.53 -1.07 -5.58
CA ARG A 16 -2.21 -1.32 -4.17
C ARG A 16 -1.62 -0.05 -3.55
N ILE A 17 -2.46 0.74 -2.91
CA ILE A 17 -2.03 1.82 -2.02
C ILE A 17 -1.76 1.18 -0.65
N LEU A 18 -0.55 1.39 -0.14
CA LEU A 18 -0.11 0.93 1.17
C LEU A 18 -1.10 1.45 2.22
N CYS A 19 -1.90 0.56 2.82
CA CYS A 19 -2.87 0.93 3.85
C CYS A 19 -2.15 1.05 5.20
N PRO A 20 -1.92 2.28 5.72
CA PRO A 20 -1.21 2.47 6.99
C PRO A 20 -2.06 2.04 8.20
N CYS A 21 -3.35 1.78 7.97
CA CYS A 21 -4.28 1.29 8.98
C CYS A 21 -3.92 -0.11 9.51
N SER A 22 -2.98 -0.82 8.85
CA SER A 22 -2.49 -2.12 9.32
C SER A 22 -1.71 -2.06 10.65
N GLY A 23 -1.40 -0.87 11.18
CA GLY A 23 -0.71 -0.70 12.47
C GLY A 23 0.72 -1.23 12.50
N ARG A 24 1.24 -1.72 11.37
CA ARG A 24 2.57 -2.33 11.22
C ARG A 24 3.71 -1.43 11.73
N TYR A 25 3.54 -0.12 11.65
CA TYR A 25 4.56 0.87 12.00
C TYR A 25 4.35 1.48 13.40
N ASP A 26 3.27 1.12 14.09
CA ASP A 26 2.93 1.66 15.42
C ASP A 26 3.60 0.86 16.56
N THR A 27 4.85 0.42 16.35
CA THR A 27 5.59 -0.41 17.31
C THR A 27 6.28 0.40 18.40
N HIS A 28 6.57 1.67 18.15
CA HIS A 28 7.24 2.58 19.07
C HIS A 28 6.49 3.91 19.15
N SER A 29 6.56 4.58 20.29
CA SER A 29 5.87 5.86 20.54
C SER A 29 6.66 7.11 20.14
N ASN A 30 7.92 6.95 19.71
CA ASN A 30 8.82 8.05 19.35
C ASN A 30 8.82 8.42 17.86
N PHE A 31 8.09 7.67 17.02
CA PHE A 31 7.82 8.05 15.63
C PHE A 31 6.43 7.59 15.22
N THR A 32 5.89 8.19 14.17
CA THR A 32 4.61 7.79 13.59
C THR A 32 4.69 7.90 12.08
N VAL A 33 3.95 7.04 11.38
CA VAL A 33 3.91 7.01 9.91
C VAL A 33 2.52 7.47 9.47
N ILE A 34 2.50 8.51 8.64
CA ILE A 34 1.27 9.14 8.16
C ILE A 34 1.38 9.31 6.66
N ILE A 35 0.35 8.86 5.94
CA ILE A 35 0.26 9.10 4.49
C ILE A 35 -0.27 10.50 4.25
N GLN A 36 0.37 11.17 3.29
CA GLN A 36 0.03 12.52 2.85
C GLN A 36 -0.67 12.40 1.49
N PRO A 37 -2.01 12.43 1.42
CA PRO A 37 -2.75 12.19 0.20
C PRO A 37 -2.74 13.31 -0.84
N PHE A 38 -2.04 14.43 -0.62
CA PHE A 38 -2.06 15.60 -1.53
C PHE A 38 -1.63 15.32 -2.98
N ILE A 39 -1.00 14.17 -3.26
CA ILE A 39 -0.60 13.74 -4.61
C ILE A 39 -1.64 12.85 -5.32
N ARG A 40 -2.78 12.56 -4.69
CA ARG A 40 -3.81 11.70 -5.29
C ARG A 40 -4.45 12.38 -6.49
N ASP A 41 -4.91 13.61 -6.29
CA ASP A 41 -5.61 14.40 -7.31
C ASP A 41 -4.82 15.66 -7.65
N ILE A 42 -3.91 15.53 -8.60
CA ILE A 42 -3.09 16.65 -9.08
C ILE A 42 -3.88 17.44 -10.15
N ASP A 43 -4.29 18.66 -9.82
CA ASP A 43 -4.92 19.60 -10.74
C ASP A 43 -3.86 20.52 -11.35
N LEU A 44 -3.51 20.22 -12.60
CA LEU A 44 -2.57 20.99 -13.40
C LEU A 44 -3.36 22.01 -14.23
N PRO A 45 -3.08 23.32 -14.12
CA PRO A 45 -3.68 24.30 -15.00
C PRO A 45 -3.20 24.05 -16.44
N LEU A 46 -4.05 23.37 -17.22
CA LEU A 46 -3.79 23.10 -18.64
C LEU A 46 -3.90 24.39 -19.43
N GLN A 47 -2.90 24.67 -20.27
CA GLN A 47 -3.01 25.74 -21.25
C GLN A 47 -3.97 25.32 -22.39
N PRO A 48 -4.59 26.27 -23.11
CA PRO A 48 -5.55 25.98 -24.20
C PRO A 48 -4.95 25.12 -25.34
N VAL A 49 -3.63 25.19 -25.50
CA VAL A 49 -2.86 24.33 -26.40
C VAL A 49 -2.40 23.13 -25.58
N ARG A 50 -2.59 21.92 -26.15
CA ARG A 50 -2.29 20.61 -25.55
C ARG A 50 -0.79 20.35 -25.29
N SER A 51 -0.07 21.33 -24.77
CA SER A 51 1.26 21.16 -24.19
C SER A 51 1.12 20.87 -22.71
N ILE A 52 1.87 19.89 -22.22
CA ILE A 52 2.15 19.79 -20.78
C ILE A 52 2.72 21.16 -20.37
N PRO A 53 2.28 21.77 -19.26
CA PRO A 53 2.80 23.06 -18.88
C PRO A 53 4.30 22.88 -18.61
N ASP A 54 5.12 23.37 -19.54
CA ASP A 54 6.60 23.27 -19.59
C ASP A 54 7.30 23.85 -18.34
N ARG A 55 6.51 24.40 -17.42
CA ARG A 55 6.95 25.02 -16.17
C ARG A 55 6.96 24.07 -14.97
N PHE A 56 6.38 22.87 -15.08
CA PHE A 56 6.34 21.89 -13.97
C PHE A 56 7.40 20.79 -14.08
N PHE A 57 8.04 20.66 -15.25
CA PHE A 57 9.20 19.82 -15.46
C PHE A 57 10.41 20.69 -15.81
N SER A 58 11.62 20.15 -15.62
CA SER A 58 12.86 20.79 -16.06
C SER A 58 12.99 20.74 -17.59
N VAL A 59 14.09 21.30 -18.12
CA VAL A 59 14.43 21.29 -19.55
C VAL A 59 14.56 19.90 -20.16
N ASP A 60 14.77 18.86 -19.34
CA ASP A 60 14.87 17.46 -19.79
C ASP A 60 13.52 16.72 -19.77
N CYS A 61 12.44 17.39 -19.36
CA CYS A 61 11.08 16.86 -19.28
C CYS A 61 10.90 15.65 -18.34
N PHE A 62 11.90 15.32 -17.52
CA PHE A 62 11.87 14.19 -16.59
C PHE A 62 12.00 14.64 -15.14
N HIS A 63 12.89 15.58 -14.85
CA HIS A 63 13.00 16.13 -13.50
C HIS A 63 11.87 17.10 -13.22
N ILE A 64 11.38 17.06 -11.98
CA ILE A 64 10.39 17.99 -11.49
C ILE A 64 11.05 19.37 -11.39
N SER A 65 10.38 20.41 -11.86
CA SER A 65 10.92 21.77 -11.79
C SER A 65 10.92 22.30 -10.35
N GLU A 66 11.73 23.32 -10.09
CA GLU A 66 11.71 24.05 -8.80
C GLU A 66 10.30 24.52 -8.43
N ARG A 67 9.55 25.02 -9.42
CA ARG A 67 8.17 25.47 -9.25
C ARG A 67 7.26 24.32 -8.79
N ALA A 68 7.33 23.16 -9.45
CA ALA A 68 6.53 22.01 -9.05
C ALA A 68 6.93 21.47 -7.67
N HIS A 69 8.23 21.49 -7.33
CA HIS A 69 8.70 21.17 -5.98
C HIS A 69 8.14 22.12 -4.91
N ALA A 70 8.13 23.42 -5.17
CA ALA A 70 7.54 24.41 -4.26
C ALA A 70 6.05 24.13 -4.03
N GLU A 71 5.29 23.87 -5.09
CA GLU A 71 3.86 23.53 -5.00
C GLU A 71 3.61 22.27 -4.19
N MET A 72 4.39 21.21 -4.39
CA MET A 72 4.28 19.98 -3.60
C MET A 72 4.68 20.20 -2.13
N ALA A 73 5.67 21.06 -1.86
CA ALA A 73 6.09 21.38 -0.50
C ALA A 73 5.00 22.14 0.26
N ILE A 74 4.33 23.10 -0.39
CA ILE A 74 3.18 23.83 0.17
C ILE A 74 2.04 22.86 0.47
N ALA A 75 1.70 21.99 -0.50
CA ALA A 75 0.64 21.01 -0.34
C ALA A 75 0.93 20.06 0.82
N LEU A 76 2.14 19.52 0.91
CA LEU A 76 2.59 18.68 2.02
C LEU A 76 2.47 19.40 3.37
N TRP A 77 2.96 20.64 3.45
CA TRP A 77 2.91 21.46 4.66
C TRP A 77 1.48 21.65 5.16
N ASN A 78 0.59 22.08 4.27
CA ASN A 78 -0.82 22.26 4.59
C ASN A 78 -1.46 20.95 5.04
N ASN A 79 -1.15 19.84 4.38
CA ASN A 79 -1.66 18.51 4.73
C ASN A 79 -1.18 18.04 6.12
N MET A 80 0.02 18.42 6.56
CA MET A 80 0.50 18.14 7.92
C MET A 80 -0.25 18.93 8.99
N LEU A 81 -0.88 20.05 8.62
CA LEU A 81 -1.72 20.88 9.49
C LEU A 81 -3.21 20.47 9.51
N GLU A 82 -3.54 19.33 8.89
CA GLU A 82 -4.91 18.78 8.88
C GLU A 82 -4.99 17.45 9.65
N PRO A 83 -6.07 17.20 10.40
CA PRO A 83 -6.21 15.95 11.15
C PRO A 83 -6.28 14.72 10.22
N VAL A 84 -5.70 13.61 10.69
CA VAL A 84 -5.73 12.32 9.98
C VAL A 84 -7.18 11.92 9.69
N GLY A 85 -7.47 11.58 8.43
CA GLY A 85 -8.82 11.27 7.95
C GLY A 85 -9.62 12.47 7.41
N GLN A 86 -9.06 13.68 7.54
CA GLN A 86 -9.58 14.91 6.92
C GLN A 86 -8.52 15.65 6.10
N LYS A 87 -7.41 14.96 5.78
CA LYS A 87 -6.34 15.50 4.95
C LYS A 87 -6.84 15.71 3.53
N GLN A 88 -6.49 16.84 2.93
CA GLN A 88 -6.78 17.19 1.56
C GLN A 88 -6.12 16.19 0.59
N GLU A 89 -6.88 15.73 -0.40
CA GLU A 89 -6.41 14.73 -1.37
C GLU A 89 -6.01 15.34 -2.73
N TYR A 90 -6.32 16.64 -2.93
CA TYR A 90 -6.03 17.35 -4.17
C TYR A 90 -4.95 18.42 -4.00
N ASN A 91 -4.21 18.71 -5.06
CA ASN A 91 -3.28 19.83 -5.11
C ASN A 91 -3.49 20.66 -6.38
N ASN A 92 -3.73 21.96 -6.22
CA ASN A 92 -3.85 22.89 -7.33
C ASN A 92 -2.49 23.55 -7.60
N PHE A 93 -1.91 23.25 -8.77
CA PHE A 93 -0.56 23.69 -9.17
C PHE A 93 -0.51 25.15 -9.67
N THR A 94 -1.29 26.05 -9.10
CA THR A 94 -1.14 27.49 -9.34
C THR A 94 -0.02 28.05 -8.46
N TYR A 95 1.06 28.57 -9.06
CA TYR A 95 2.18 29.11 -8.29
C TYR A 95 1.80 30.37 -7.53
N ASP A 96 1.51 30.19 -6.24
CA ASP A 96 1.08 31.24 -5.34
C ASP A 96 1.58 30.93 -3.91
N PRO A 97 2.56 31.71 -3.41
CA PRO A 97 3.12 31.50 -2.07
C PRO A 97 2.14 31.82 -0.93
N THR A 98 1.02 32.50 -1.21
CA THR A 98 0.01 32.84 -0.19
C THR A 98 -0.84 31.65 0.25
N LYS A 99 -0.75 30.53 -0.47
CA LYS A 99 -1.47 29.28 -0.15
C LYS A 99 -0.92 28.54 1.07
N VAL A 100 0.25 28.92 1.59
CA VAL A 100 0.84 28.29 2.77
C VAL A 100 0.01 28.61 4.01
N HIS A 101 -0.49 27.58 4.68
CA HIS A 101 -1.21 27.73 5.93
C HIS A 101 -0.24 27.92 7.10
N CYS A 102 -0.63 28.81 8.02
CA CYS A 102 0.06 28.98 9.29
C CYS A 102 -0.59 28.10 10.38
N PRO A 103 0.19 27.52 11.30
CA PRO A 103 -0.37 26.85 12.48
C PRO A 103 -1.26 27.79 13.29
N SER A 104 -2.40 27.29 13.76
CA SER A 104 -3.29 28.06 14.64
C SER A 104 -2.85 27.95 16.10
N LYS A 105 -3.34 28.85 16.96
CA LYS A 105 -3.09 28.76 18.41
C LYS A 105 -3.77 27.53 19.03
N ASP A 106 -4.90 27.10 18.48
CA ASP A 106 -5.65 25.94 18.97
C ASP A 106 -4.95 24.61 18.59
N HIS A 107 -4.21 24.60 17.47
CA HIS A 107 -3.49 23.44 16.96
C HIS A 107 -2.03 23.81 16.61
N PRO A 108 -1.16 24.01 17.62
CA PRO A 108 0.22 24.46 17.42
C PRO A 108 1.17 23.35 16.93
N PHE A 109 0.71 22.10 16.88
CA PHE A 109 1.52 20.94 16.48
C PHE A 109 0.99 20.29 15.21
N LEU A 110 1.87 19.58 14.49
CA LEU A 110 1.48 18.79 13.33
C LEU A 110 0.52 17.66 13.74
N PHE A 111 -0.43 17.37 12.86
CA PHE A 111 -1.40 16.32 13.11
C PHE A 111 -0.81 14.94 12.84
N THR A 112 -0.96 14.09 13.84
CA THR A 112 -0.55 12.70 13.92
C THR A 112 -1.74 11.81 14.21
N LYS A 113 -1.54 10.49 14.12
CA LYS A 113 -2.58 9.51 14.49
C LYS A 113 -3.11 9.73 15.91
N LEU A 114 -2.27 10.20 16.84
CA LEU A 114 -2.60 10.32 18.26
C LEU A 114 -3.35 11.61 18.63
N ASN A 115 -3.04 12.73 17.97
CA ASN A 115 -3.67 14.03 18.27
C ASN A 115 -4.77 14.44 17.27
N SER A 116 -5.06 13.59 16.28
CA SER A 116 -6.16 13.79 15.32
C SER A 116 -7.49 13.19 15.78
N LEU A 117 -7.46 12.31 16.79
CA LEU A 117 -8.67 11.70 17.34
C LEU A 117 -9.20 12.58 18.49
N PRO A 118 -10.53 12.71 18.64
CA PRO A 118 -11.09 13.31 19.84
C PRO A 118 -10.53 12.55 21.04
N SER A 119 -9.93 13.26 21.99
CA SER A 119 -9.40 12.65 23.20
C SER A 119 -10.50 11.86 23.90
N SER A 120 -10.46 10.53 23.82
CA SER A 120 -11.05 9.74 24.89
C SER A 120 -10.33 10.15 26.16
N PRO A 121 -11.05 10.47 27.26
CA PRO A 121 -10.43 11.03 28.46
C PRO A 121 -9.43 10.02 29.01
N LEU A 122 -8.14 10.28 28.80
CA LEU A 122 -7.08 9.53 29.43
C LEU A 122 -7.02 10.01 30.89
N PRO A 123 -7.15 9.13 31.89
CA PRO A 123 -6.96 9.54 33.29
C PRO A 123 -5.54 10.11 33.46
N PRO A 124 -5.37 11.14 34.30
CA PRO A 124 -4.10 11.83 34.47
C PRO A 124 -3.02 10.84 34.96
N THR A 125 -2.06 10.53 34.10
CA THR A 125 -0.90 9.72 34.46
C THR A 125 0.14 10.62 35.12
N THR A 126 0.04 10.76 36.44
CA THR A 126 1.16 11.20 37.27
C THR A 126 2.24 10.13 37.22
N GLY A 127 3.47 10.55 36.90
CA GLY A 127 4.60 9.66 36.65
C GLY A 127 4.86 8.68 37.80
N VAL A 128 4.69 7.39 37.51
CA VAL A 128 5.30 6.27 38.24
C VAL A 128 5.67 5.21 37.21
N PRO A 129 6.90 4.66 37.20
CA PRO A 129 7.24 3.56 36.32
C PRO A 129 6.62 2.28 36.90
N VAL A 130 5.46 1.88 36.40
CA VAL A 130 4.85 0.59 36.75
C VAL A 130 5.36 -0.46 35.78
N ASN A 131 6.42 -1.14 36.22
CA ASN A 131 6.90 -2.37 35.63
C ASN A 131 5.92 -3.48 36.04
N THR A 132 4.99 -3.89 35.16
CA THR A 132 4.17 -5.09 35.41
C THR A 132 3.98 -5.85 34.10
N GLN A 133 4.61 -7.02 34.02
CA GLN A 133 4.21 -8.08 33.09
C GLN A 133 2.73 -8.39 33.32
N THR A 134 1.91 -8.24 32.28
CA THR A 134 0.55 -8.76 32.31
C THR A 134 0.32 -9.58 31.05
N THR A 135 0.33 -10.90 31.29
CA THR A 135 -0.18 -11.96 30.44
C THR A 135 -1.51 -11.54 29.81
N ILE A 136 -1.54 -11.48 28.49
CA ILE A 136 -2.73 -11.12 27.72
C ILE A 136 -3.57 -12.39 27.54
N THR A 137 -4.63 -12.52 28.34
CA THR A 137 -5.74 -13.44 28.05
C THR A 137 -6.60 -12.79 26.96
N PRO A 138 -6.94 -13.47 25.84
CA PRO A 138 -7.79 -12.90 24.82
C PRO A 138 -9.27 -13.12 25.19
N ASP A 139 -10.03 -12.02 25.35
CA ASP A 139 -11.49 -12.05 25.43
C ASP A 139 -12.08 -12.12 24.00
N PRO A 140 -13.12 -12.94 23.73
CA PRO A 140 -13.57 -13.27 22.38
C PRO A 140 -14.89 -12.57 22.06
N ALA A 141 -14.86 -11.41 21.40
CA ALA A 141 -15.98 -10.91 20.59
C ALA A 141 -15.62 -9.59 19.88
N ASP A 142 -15.10 -9.66 18.65
CA ASP A 142 -15.56 -8.75 17.59
C ASP A 142 -15.18 -9.29 16.21
N PRO A 143 -16.14 -9.80 15.42
CA PRO A 143 -15.88 -10.26 14.07
C PRO A 143 -16.18 -9.10 13.12
N LEU A 144 -15.14 -8.48 12.54
CA LEU A 144 -15.05 -8.08 11.13
C LEU A 144 -13.92 -7.06 10.93
N THR A 145 -13.21 -7.23 9.82
CA THR A 145 -12.18 -6.32 9.28
C THR A 145 -10.74 -6.58 9.73
N GLN A 146 -10.34 -7.85 9.67
CA GLN A 146 -8.94 -8.19 9.45
C GLN A 146 -8.73 -8.31 7.94
N CYS A 147 -7.84 -7.51 7.37
CA CYS A 147 -7.23 -7.84 6.07
C CYS A 147 -6.82 -9.32 6.13
N ALA A 148 -7.12 -10.09 5.07
CA ALA A 148 -6.81 -11.52 5.02
C ALA A 148 -5.38 -11.74 5.56
N PRO A 149 -5.20 -12.61 6.57
CA PRO A 149 -3.91 -12.80 7.19
C PRO A 149 -2.89 -13.11 6.09
N PRO A 150 -1.67 -12.55 6.15
CA PRO A 150 -0.63 -12.94 5.23
C PRO A 150 -0.54 -14.46 5.29
N LEU A 151 -0.72 -15.12 4.14
CA LEU A 151 -0.63 -16.57 4.07
C LEU A 151 0.65 -16.99 4.80
N PRO A 152 0.61 -18.03 5.64
CA PRO A 152 1.80 -18.50 6.31
C PRO A 152 2.94 -18.68 5.31
N VAL A 153 4.17 -18.32 5.70
CA VAL A 153 5.35 -18.36 4.81
C VAL A 153 5.56 -19.74 4.17
N TRP A 154 5.05 -20.81 4.80
CA TRP A 154 5.08 -22.16 4.26
C TRP A 154 4.13 -22.38 3.07
N VAL A 155 3.07 -21.59 2.89
CA VAL A 155 2.09 -21.78 1.82
C VAL A 155 2.72 -21.59 0.44
N PRO A 156 3.44 -20.49 0.14
CA PRO A 156 4.19 -20.37 -1.12
C PRO A 156 5.21 -21.50 -1.32
N VAL A 157 5.83 -21.97 -0.25
CA VAL A 157 6.84 -23.05 -0.28
C VAL A 157 6.17 -24.38 -0.66
N VAL A 158 5.05 -24.74 -0.03
CA VAL A 158 4.31 -25.97 -0.33
C VAL A 158 3.72 -25.94 -1.74
N VAL A 159 3.21 -24.79 -2.18
CA VAL A 159 2.70 -24.63 -3.56
C VAL A 159 3.83 -24.85 -4.57
N ALA A 160 5.03 -24.29 -4.35
CA ALA A 160 6.17 -24.50 -5.24
C ALA A 160 6.57 -25.98 -5.34
N PHE A 161 6.64 -26.68 -4.20
CA PHE A 161 6.95 -28.12 -4.18
C PHE A 161 5.85 -28.97 -4.82
N ALA A 162 4.57 -28.69 -4.56
CA ALA A 162 3.46 -29.40 -5.18
C ALA A 162 3.48 -29.22 -6.71
N SER A 163 3.71 -27.98 -7.18
CA SER A 163 3.83 -27.66 -8.61
C SER A 163 4.97 -28.42 -9.27
N LEU A 164 6.13 -28.50 -8.60
CA LEU A 164 7.29 -29.23 -9.08
C LEU A 164 7.01 -30.74 -9.19
N LEU A 165 6.40 -31.34 -8.16
CA LEU A 165 6.07 -32.77 -8.15
C LEU A 165 5.06 -33.11 -9.26
N ILE A 166 4.02 -32.29 -9.42
CA ILE A 166 3.03 -32.44 -10.49
C ILE A 166 3.73 -32.33 -11.86
N GLY A 167 4.61 -31.36 -12.05
CA GLY A 167 5.39 -31.19 -13.29
C GLY A 167 6.28 -32.38 -13.61
N VAL A 168 6.92 -32.98 -12.61
CA VAL A 168 7.74 -34.20 -12.79
C VAL A 168 6.87 -35.39 -13.18
N VAL A 169 5.71 -35.57 -12.54
CA VAL A 169 4.79 -36.67 -12.87
C VAL A 169 4.26 -36.53 -14.30
N ILE A 170 3.82 -35.32 -14.69
CA ILE A 170 3.33 -35.06 -16.06
C ILE A 170 4.44 -35.32 -17.07
N SER A 171 5.67 -34.86 -16.80
CA SER A 171 6.82 -35.10 -17.70
C SER A 171 7.09 -36.60 -17.85
N ARG A 172 7.08 -37.37 -16.76
CA ARG A 172 7.29 -38.83 -16.80
C ARG A 172 6.20 -39.55 -17.59
N LEU A 173 4.94 -39.18 -17.40
CA LEU A 173 3.83 -39.73 -18.17
C LEU A 173 4.00 -39.41 -19.65
N PHE A 174 4.25 -38.15 -20.00
CA PHE A 174 4.45 -37.74 -21.39
C PHE A 174 5.61 -38.48 -22.06
N PHE A 175 6.76 -38.59 -21.39
CA PHE A 175 7.90 -39.38 -21.90
C PHE A 175 7.58 -40.87 -22.03
N SER A 176 6.82 -41.45 -21.10
CA SER A 176 6.41 -42.87 -21.18
C SER A 176 5.43 -43.12 -22.34
N PHE A 177 4.49 -42.21 -22.57
CA PHE A 177 3.57 -42.27 -23.70
C PHE A 177 4.31 -42.12 -25.03
N GLN A 178 5.28 -41.20 -25.12
CA GLN A 178 6.12 -41.07 -26.31
C GLN A 178 6.96 -42.32 -26.56
N GLN A 179 7.53 -42.92 -25.52
CA GLN A 179 8.34 -44.13 -25.66
C GLN A 179 7.49 -45.34 -26.08
N SER A 180 6.29 -45.48 -25.52
CA SER A 180 5.32 -46.52 -25.90
C SER A 180 4.85 -46.33 -27.35
N SER A 181 4.52 -45.09 -27.74
CA SER A 181 4.13 -44.76 -29.12
C SER A 181 5.26 -45.03 -30.12
N LYS A 182 6.49 -44.62 -29.80
CA LYS A 182 7.68 -44.91 -30.63
C LYS A 182 7.95 -46.41 -30.75
N LYS A 183 7.80 -47.17 -29.65
CA LYS A 183 7.95 -48.64 -29.66
C LYS A 183 6.89 -49.29 -30.55
N ASN A 184 5.64 -48.83 -30.48
CA ASN A 184 4.55 -49.36 -31.32
C ASN A 184 4.79 -49.05 -32.80
N ASN A 185 5.21 -47.83 -33.14
CA ASN A 185 5.53 -47.46 -34.52
C ASN A 185 6.71 -48.27 -35.09
N ASN A 186 7.76 -48.50 -34.30
CA ASN A 186 8.90 -49.31 -34.73
C ASN A 186 8.52 -50.79 -34.94
N ASN A 187 7.66 -51.36 -34.10
CA ASN A 187 7.18 -52.74 -34.27
C ASN A 187 6.34 -52.91 -35.55
N VAL A 188 5.52 -51.92 -35.90
CA VAL A 188 4.73 -51.94 -37.14
C VAL A 188 5.62 -51.82 -38.38
N GLU A 189 6.73 -51.07 -38.31
CA GLU A 189 7.68 -50.93 -39.42
C GLU A 189 8.51 -52.21 -39.66
N MET A 190 8.84 -52.96 -38.59
CA MET A 190 9.59 -54.22 -38.68
C MET A 190 8.75 -55.39 -39.23
N GLU A 191 7.41 -55.33 -39.17
CA GLU A 191 6.52 -56.26 -39.88
C GLU A 191 6.46 -55.99 -41.39
N ARG A 192 6.84 -54.79 -41.85
CA ARG A 192 6.74 -54.40 -43.28
C ARG A 192 8.01 -54.64 -44.09
N THR A 193 9.14 -54.87 -43.42
CA THR A 193 10.47 -55.07 -44.03
C THR A 193 10.96 -56.53 -43.97
N GLY A 194 10.16 -57.43 -43.39
CA GLY A 194 10.42 -58.87 -43.34
C GLY A 194 9.62 -59.68 -44.36
N LEU A 195 9.70 -59.33 -45.64
CA LEU A 195 9.24 -60.16 -46.76
C LEU A 195 10.09 -59.90 -48.01
#